data_AF-A0A1Y1N634-F1
#
_entry.id   AF-A0A1Y1N634-F1
#
_cell.length_a   1.000
_cell.length_b   1.000
_cell.length_c   1.000
_cell.angle_alpha   90.00
_cell.angle_beta   90.00
_cell.angle_gamma   90.00
#
_symmetry.space_group_name_H-M   'P 1'
#
loop_
_entity.id
_entity.type
_entity.pdbx_description
1 polymer ?
#
loop_
_entity_poly.entity_id
_entity_poly.type
_entity_poly.pdbx_seq_one_letter_code
_entity_poly.pdbx_strand_id
1 'polypeptide(L)'
;AEADDATAVGGSYIVVQKYVHDIDGWRGLSTEQQEAVIGRTKLDNMELDDAQQGQQQSHKTLATIQDEDGNEHDILRDNMPFGSPGHKEFGTYFIGYSKKLWVIEKMMERMFIGNPPGKHDRILDFSTPLTGTTFYAPPTSILENLG
;
A
#
# COMPACT_ATOMS: atom_id res chain seq x y z
N ALA A 1 25.45 -2.03 -0.90
CA ALA A 1 24.60 -2.77 0.04
C ALA A 1 24.50 -1.98 1.33
N GLU A 2 23.29 -1.59 1.70
CA GLU A 2 23.01 -0.94 2.98
C GLU A 2 23.35 -1.93 4.11
N ALA A 3 24.14 -1.50 5.10
CA ALA A 3 24.52 -2.35 6.21
C ALA A 3 23.31 -2.50 7.16
N ASP A 4 22.92 -3.73 7.47
CA ASP A 4 21.88 -3.98 8.45
C ASP A 4 22.28 -3.44 9.83
N ASP A 5 21.39 -2.70 10.48
CA ASP A 5 21.61 -2.22 11.85
C ASP A 5 21.45 -3.37 12.84
N ALA A 6 22.59 -3.90 13.30
CA ALA A 6 22.65 -4.99 14.25
C ALA A 6 22.00 -4.66 15.61
N THR A 7 21.87 -3.37 15.95
CA THR A 7 21.23 -2.94 17.20
C THR A 7 19.70 -2.92 17.10
N ALA A 8 19.16 -2.93 15.88
CA ALA A 8 17.73 -2.83 15.58
C ALA A 8 17.08 -4.17 15.22
N VAL A 9 17.81 -5.30 15.35
CA VAL A 9 17.32 -6.64 14.99
C VAL A 9 16.06 -6.99 15.79
N GLY A 10 14.97 -7.29 15.07
CA GLY A 10 13.65 -7.55 15.65
C GLY A 10 12.71 -6.33 15.66
N GLY A 11 13.18 -5.16 15.22
CA GLY A 11 12.36 -3.97 15.02
C GLY A 11 11.76 -3.90 13.62
N SER A 12 10.82 -2.96 13.43
CA SER A 12 10.14 -2.75 12.15
C SER A 12 9.71 -1.29 11.98
N TYR A 13 9.76 -0.79 10.74
CA TYR A 13 9.08 0.44 10.38
C TYR A 13 7.62 0.16 10.12
N ILE A 14 6.74 1.00 10.68
CA ILE A 14 5.29 0.90 10.54
C ILE A 14 4.80 2.18 9.87
N VAL A 15 4.06 2.04 8.77
CA VAL A 15 3.38 3.16 8.12
C VAL A 15 1.88 2.93 8.22
N VAL A 16 1.15 3.94 8.69
CA VAL A 16 -0.32 3.90 8.79
C VAL A 16 -0.97 5.03 8.01
N GLN A 17 -2.10 4.73 7.38
CA GLN A 17 -2.93 5.69 6.66
C GLN A 17 -4.40 5.33 6.81
N LYS A 18 -5.23 6.29 7.21
CA LYS A 18 -6.69 6.14 7.24
C LYS A 18 -7.25 6.56 5.88
N TYR A 19 -7.80 5.64 5.11
CA TYR A 19 -8.49 5.94 3.85
C TYR A 19 -10.00 5.93 4.03
N VAL A 20 -10.68 6.94 3.49
CA VAL A 20 -12.14 6.95 3.32
C VAL A 20 -12.51 6.83 1.86
N HIS A 21 -13.56 6.08 1.57
CA HIS A 21 -13.87 5.62 0.22
C HIS A 21 -15.12 6.27 -0.36
N ASP A 22 -15.05 6.67 -1.63
CA ASP A 22 -16.24 6.94 -2.45
C ASP A 22 -16.82 5.62 -2.97
N ILE A 23 -17.63 4.98 -2.13
CA ILE A 23 -18.26 3.70 -2.45
C ILE A 23 -19.26 3.81 -3.60
N ASP A 24 -19.93 4.96 -3.75
CA ASP A 24 -20.91 5.16 -4.81
C ASP A 24 -20.19 5.30 -6.17
N GLY A 25 -19.11 6.07 -6.22
CA GLY A 25 -18.22 6.16 -7.38
C GLY A 25 -17.62 4.79 -7.75
N TRP A 26 -17.11 4.05 -6.75
CA TRP A 26 -16.55 2.71 -6.97
C TRP A 26 -17.57 1.73 -7.55
N ARG A 27 -18.81 1.74 -7.03
CA ARG A 27 -19.90 0.88 -7.51
C ARG A 27 -20.43 1.29 -8.89
N GLY A 28 -20.15 2.50 -9.34
CA GLY A 28 -20.46 2.96 -10.70
C GLY A 28 -19.59 2.28 -11.77
N LEU A 29 -18.44 1.72 -11.40
CA LEU A 29 -17.58 0.96 -12.30
C LEU A 29 -18.12 -0.44 -12.57
N SER A 30 -17.93 -0.94 -13.80
CA SER A 30 -18.11 -2.35 -14.13
C SER A 30 -17.13 -3.22 -13.34
N THR A 31 -17.41 -4.52 -13.25
CA THR A 31 -16.52 -5.46 -12.57
C THR A 31 -15.13 -5.45 -13.22
N GLU A 32 -15.06 -5.50 -14.54
CA GLU A 32 -13.82 -5.51 -15.32
C GLU A 32 -13.00 -4.23 -15.10
N GLN A 33 -13.67 -3.09 -14.94
CA GLN A 33 -13.00 -1.83 -14.60
C GLN A 33 -12.42 -1.86 -13.17
N GLN A 34 -13.16 -2.40 -12.20
CA GLN A 34 -12.65 -2.56 -10.83
C GLN A 34 -11.47 -3.53 -10.78
N GLU A 35 -11.56 -4.65 -11.50
CA GLU A 35 -10.49 -5.64 -11.61
C GLU A 35 -9.24 -5.05 -12.26
N ALA A 36 -9.38 -4.21 -13.29
CA ALA A 36 -8.26 -3.49 -13.90
C ALA A 36 -7.62 -2.45 -12.95
N VAL A 37 -8.41 -1.79 -12.10
CA VAL A 37 -7.88 -0.89 -11.06
C VAL A 37 -7.07 -1.66 -10.03
N ILE A 38 -7.58 -2.79 -9.54
CA ILE A 38 -6.93 -3.59 -8.49
C ILE A 38 -5.76 -4.44 -9.03
N GLY A 39 -5.90 -4.98 -10.24
CA GLY A 39 -4.98 -5.93 -10.85
C GLY A 39 -5.31 -7.40 -10.54
N ARG A 40 -6.52 -7.68 -10.06
CA ARG A 40 -6.99 -9.02 -9.70
C ARG A 40 -8.46 -9.18 -10.02
N THR A 41 -8.89 -10.39 -10.36
CA THR A 41 -10.30 -10.73 -10.52
C THR A 41 -11.04 -10.64 -9.19
N LYS A 42 -12.31 -10.20 -9.23
CA LYS A 42 -13.05 -9.80 -8.03
C LYS A 42 -13.58 -10.99 -7.24
N LEU A 43 -14.02 -12.05 -7.92
CA LEU A 43 -14.71 -13.18 -7.29
C LEU A 43 -13.72 -14.23 -6.76
N ASP A 44 -12.74 -14.60 -7.58
CA ASP A 44 -11.78 -15.69 -7.34
C ASP A 44 -10.37 -15.18 -7.03
N ASN A 45 -10.15 -13.86 -7.01
CA ASN A 45 -8.92 -13.22 -6.57
C ASN A 45 -7.67 -13.69 -7.34
N MET A 46 -7.81 -14.01 -8.63
CA MET A 46 -6.70 -14.36 -9.51
C MET A 46 -5.96 -13.11 -9.98
N GLU A 47 -4.65 -13.19 -10.12
CA GLU A 47 -3.84 -12.10 -10.67
C GLU A 47 -4.12 -11.91 -12.15
N LEU A 48 -4.21 -10.65 -12.56
CA LEU A 48 -4.24 -10.28 -13.96
C LEU A 48 -2.81 -10.06 -14.47
N ASP A 49 -2.63 -10.21 -15.78
CA ASP A 49 -1.38 -9.88 -16.43
C ASP A 49 -1.04 -8.40 -16.24
N ASP A 50 0.23 -8.11 -15.98
CA ASP A 50 0.68 -6.75 -15.82
C ASP A 50 0.54 -5.95 -17.13
N ALA A 51 0.15 -4.69 -17.00
CA ALA A 51 0.06 -3.79 -18.14
C ALA A 51 1.44 -3.61 -18.80
N GLN A 52 1.44 -3.36 -20.11
CA GLN A 52 2.68 -3.03 -20.83
C GLN A 52 3.38 -1.83 -20.19
N GLN A 53 4.72 -1.83 -20.27
CA GLN A 53 5.53 -0.75 -19.72
C GLN A 53 5.10 0.62 -20.27
N GLY A 54 4.96 1.60 -19.38
CA GLY A 54 4.51 2.95 -19.75
C GLY A 54 2.99 3.13 -19.83
N GLN A 55 2.20 2.07 -19.70
CA GLN A 55 0.74 2.13 -19.65
C GLN A 55 0.24 2.32 -18.21
N GLN A 56 -1.07 2.53 -18.07
CA GLN A 56 -1.72 2.57 -16.76
C GLN A 56 -1.52 1.24 -16.04
N GLN A 57 -0.84 1.29 -14.89
CA GLN A 57 -0.60 0.12 -14.06
C GLN A 57 -1.73 -0.02 -13.02
N SER A 58 -1.97 -1.27 -12.60
CA SER A 58 -2.92 -1.58 -11.52
C SER A 58 -2.31 -1.28 -10.15
N HIS A 59 -3.16 -1.24 -9.11
CA HIS A 59 -2.71 -1.13 -7.71
C HIS A 59 -1.67 -2.21 -7.37
N LYS A 60 -1.92 -3.48 -7.75
CA LYS A 60 -0.98 -4.59 -7.59
C LYS A 60 0.38 -4.28 -8.22
N THR A 61 0.39 -3.91 -9.50
CA THR A 61 1.64 -3.67 -10.24
C THR A 61 2.42 -2.46 -9.67
N LEU A 62 1.73 -1.40 -9.24
CA LEU A 62 2.38 -0.23 -8.62
C LEU A 62 2.96 -0.55 -7.23
N ALA A 63 2.32 -1.46 -6.50
CA ALA A 63 2.77 -1.94 -5.20
C ALA A 63 3.87 -3.01 -5.27
N THR A 64 4.15 -3.62 -6.43
CA THR A 64 5.29 -4.55 -6.59
C THR A 64 6.60 -3.78 -6.73
N ILE A 65 7.46 -3.86 -5.72
CA ILE A 65 8.75 -3.14 -5.69
C ILE A 65 9.90 -4.12 -5.95
N GLN A 66 10.76 -3.76 -6.91
CA GLN A 66 11.98 -4.50 -7.23
C GLN A 66 13.19 -3.56 -7.14
N ASP A 67 14.33 -4.10 -6.71
CA ASP A 67 15.61 -3.39 -6.75
C ASP A 67 16.31 -3.49 -8.13
N GLU A 68 17.49 -2.88 -8.25
CA GLU A 68 18.28 -2.84 -9.49
C GLU A 68 18.72 -4.24 -9.97
N ASP A 69 18.82 -5.20 -9.04
CA ASP A 69 19.19 -6.59 -9.32
C ASP A 69 17.95 -7.45 -9.65
N GLY A 70 16.75 -6.86 -9.60
CA GLY A 70 15.48 -7.53 -9.87
C GLY A 70 14.91 -8.30 -8.68
N ASN A 71 15.44 -8.14 -7.47
CA ASN A 71 14.88 -8.77 -6.28
C ASN A 71 13.64 -8.03 -5.82
N GLU A 72 12.56 -8.77 -5.55
CA GLU A 72 11.32 -8.21 -5.01
C GLU A 72 11.45 -7.90 -3.51
N HIS A 73 10.93 -6.73 -3.10
CA HIS A 73 10.91 -6.29 -1.71
C HIS A 73 9.47 -6.21 -1.23
N ASP A 74 9.11 -7.12 -0.33
CA ASP A 74 7.78 -7.21 0.25
C ASP A 74 7.60 -6.35 1.51
N ILE A 75 6.34 -6.09 1.81
CA ILE A 75 5.89 -5.53 3.08
C ILE A 75 4.83 -6.46 3.67
N LEU A 76 4.71 -6.48 4.99
CA LEU A 76 3.60 -7.15 5.65
C LEU A 76 2.47 -6.15 5.87
N ARG A 77 1.28 -6.43 5.34
CA ARG A 77 0.09 -5.58 5.48
C ARG A 77 -0.94 -6.24 6.37
N ASP A 78 -1.65 -5.44 7.14
CA ASP A 78 -2.79 -5.90 7.95
C ASP A 78 -3.96 -4.91 7.84
N ASN A 79 -4.36 -4.63 6.60
CA ASN A 79 -5.40 -3.65 6.30
C ASN A 79 -6.75 -4.09 6.87
N MET A 80 -7.38 -3.22 7.65
CA MET A 80 -8.68 -3.51 8.25
C MET A 80 -9.76 -2.54 7.75
N PRO A 81 -10.96 -3.02 7.41
CA PRO A 81 -12.08 -2.14 7.10
C PRO A 81 -12.55 -1.42 8.37
N PHE A 82 -12.98 -0.18 8.22
CA PHE A 82 -13.71 0.57 9.25
C PHE A 82 -14.88 1.31 8.62
N GLY A 83 -15.84 1.72 9.43
CA GLY A 83 -16.91 2.56 8.94
C GLY A 83 -17.95 2.93 9.99
N SER A 84 -18.76 3.91 9.65
CA SER A 84 -19.92 4.34 10.41
C SER A 84 -21.10 4.49 9.44
N PRO A 85 -21.99 3.48 9.33
CA PRO A 85 -23.10 3.50 8.38
C PRO A 85 -24.00 4.74 8.51
N GLY A 86 -24.25 5.22 9.74
CA GLY A 86 -25.05 6.42 9.99
C GLY A 86 -24.44 7.73 9.46
N HIS A 87 -23.13 7.73 9.19
CA HIS A 87 -22.38 8.86 8.65
C HIS A 87 -21.93 8.63 7.20
N LYS A 88 -22.33 7.51 6.58
CA LYS A 88 -21.87 7.07 5.25
C LYS A 88 -20.33 7.02 5.12
N GLU A 89 -19.63 6.78 6.23
CA GLU A 89 -18.17 6.63 6.23
C GLU A 89 -17.84 5.15 6.06
N PHE A 90 -17.14 4.83 4.97
CA PHE A 90 -16.61 3.50 4.69
C PHE A 90 -15.15 3.67 4.33
N GLY A 91 -14.28 2.88 4.93
CA GLY A 91 -12.86 3.12 4.78
C GLY A 91 -12.00 1.90 5.04
N THR A 92 -10.73 2.04 4.71
CA THR A 92 -9.68 1.06 5.00
C THR A 92 -8.62 1.74 5.83
N TYR A 93 -8.28 1.13 6.96
CA TYR A 93 -7.10 1.52 7.72
C TYR A 93 -5.92 0.72 7.18
N PHE A 94 -5.06 1.37 6.42
CA PHE A 94 -3.83 0.79 5.93
C PHE A 94 -2.80 0.76 7.06
N ILE A 95 -2.16 -0.39 7.24
CA ILE A 95 -0.97 -0.55 8.06
C ILE A 95 0.01 -1.45 7.31
N GLY A 96 1.23 -0.96 7.13
CA GLY A 96 2.31 -1.67 6.49
C GLY A 96 3.53 -1.74 7.40
N TYR A 97 4.07 -2.93 7.58
CA TYR A 97 5.31 -3.22 8.29
C TYR A 97 6.41 -3.52 7.28
N SER A 98 7.58 -2.93 7.47
CA SER A 98 8.74 -3.18 6.62
C SER A 98 10.04 -3.19 7.43
N LYS A 99 11.00 -4.02 7.00
CA LYS A 99 12.39 -3.93 7.46
C LYS A 99 13.04 -2.64 6.94
N LYS A 100 12.69 -2.21 5.73
CA LYS A 100 13.28 -1.07 5.03
C LYS A 100 12.19 -0.08 4.66
N LEU A 101 12.20 1.09 5.31
CA LEU A 101 11.16 2.11 5.12
C LEU A 101 11.00 2.52 3.64
N TRP A 102 12.11 2.60 2.90
CA TRP A 102 12.12 3.01 1.50
C TRP A 102 11.23 2.14 0.60
N VAL A 103 10.97 0.88 0.97
CA VAL A 103 10.08 -0.01 0.21
C VAL A 103 8.66 0.55 0.21
N ILE A 104 8.12 0.91 1.38
CA ILE A 104 6.79 1.51 1.50
C ILE A 104 6.79 2.90 0.85
N GLU A 105 7.84 3.70 1.05
CA GLU A 105 7.95 5.02 0.41
C GLU A 105 7.90 4.91 -1.11
N LYS A 106 8.56 3.90 -1.69
CA LYS A 106 8.54 3.66 -3.13
C LYS A 106 7.16 3.21 -3.62
N MET A 107 6.46 2.37 -2.87
CA MET A 107 5.06 2.03 -3.16
C MET A 107 4.20 3.30 -3.18
N MET A 108 4.34 4.16 -2.17
CA MET A 108 3.58 5.42 -2.08
C MET A 108 3.94 6.38 -3.22
N GLU A 109 5.21 6.53 -3.57
CA GLU A 109 5.64 7.36 -4.71
C GLU A 109 4.98 6.89 -6.01
N ARG A 110 5.02 5.58 -6.30
CA ARG A 110 4.39 5.00 -7.48
C ARG A 110 2.87 5.14 -7.46
N MET A 111 2.24 5.00 -6.30
CA MET A 111 0.79 5.12 -6.18
C MET A 111 0.32 6.56 -6.36
N PHE A 112 0.97 7.55 -5.72
CA PHE A 112 0.50 8.94 -5.71
C PHE A 112 1.01 9.76 -6.91
N ILE A 113 2.25 9.51 -7.38
CA ILE A 113 2.84 10.23 -8.52
C ILE A 113 2.60 9.48 -9.83
N GLY A 114 2.62 8.15 -9.77
CA GLY A 114 2.52 7.27 -10.94
C GLY A 114 3.87 6.75 -11.43
N ASN A 115 3.81 5.65 -12.17
CA ASN A 115 4.95 5.06 -12.85
C ASN A 115 4.57 4.64 -14.28
N PRO A 116 4.84 5.47 -15.31
CA PRO A 116 5.54 6.75 -15.27
C PRO A 116 4.73 7.88 -14.59
N PRO A 117 5.36 9.01 -14.24
CA PRO A 117 4.66 10.14 -13.62
C PRO A 117 3.41 10.57 -14.39
N GLY A 118 2.31 10.80 -13.69
CA GLY A 118 0.99 11.11 -14.26
C GLY A 118 0.11 9.88 -14.53
N LYS A 119 0.62 8.66 -14.31
CA LYS A 119 -0.14 7.40 -14.30
C LYS A 119 -0.23 6.86 -12.87
N HIS A 120 -0.87 7.64 -12.00
CA HIS A 120 -1.05 7.30 -10.59
C HIS A 120 -1.99 6.09 -10.43
N ASP A 121 -2.04 5.57 -9.21
CA ASP A 121 -2.91 4.47 -8.84
C ASP A 121 -4.38 4.90 -8.80
N ARG A 122 -5.18 4.24 -9.63
CA ARG A 122 -6.61 4.55 -9.80
C ARG A 122 -7.43 4.19 -8.57
N ILE A 123 -6.93 3.39 -7.63
CA ILE A 123 -7.61 3.17 -6.35
C ILE A 123 -7.78 4.48 -5.56
N LEU A 124 -6.86 5.43 -5.74
CA LEU A 124 -6.87 6.73 -5.05
C LEU A 124 -7.96 7.67 -5.55
N ASP A 125 -8.59 7.39 -6.69
CA ASP A 125 -9.77 8.15 -7.12
C ASP A 125 -10.99 7.86 -6.26
N PHE A 126 -10.99 6.68 -5.66
CA PHE A 126 -12.07 6.19 -4.82
C PHE A 126 -11.67 6.11 -3.36
N SER A 127 -10.41 6.41 -3.02
CA SER A 127 -9.84 6.27 -1.68
C SER A 127 -9.04 7.51 -1.30
N THR A 128 -9.56 8.33 -0.39
CA THR A 128 -8.89 9.54 0.09
C THR A 128 -8.14 9.28 1.39
N PRO A 129 -6.81 9.48 1.46
CA PRO A 129 -6.06 9.39 2.71
C PRO A 129 -6.36 10.61 3.59
N LEU A 130 -6.83 10.36 4.81
CA LEU A 130 -7.05 11.39 5.84
C LEU A 130 -5.86 11.55 6.78
N THR A 131 -5.01 10.53 6.89
CA THR A 131 -3.82 10.53 7.73
C THR A 131 -2.64 9.87 7.00
N GLY A 132 -1.43 10.19 7.45
CA GLY A 132 -0.21 9.50 7.06
C GLY A 132 0.81 9.64 8.18
N THR A 133 1.26 8.54 8.76
CA THR A 133 2.19 8.56 9.87
C THR A 133 3.12 7.37 9.82
N THR A 134 4.40 7.62 10.10
CA THR A 134 5.44 6.60 10.19
C THR A 134 5.88 6.46 11.64
N PHE A 135 5.98 5.22 12.09
CA PHE A 135 6.52 4.85 13.39
C PHE A 135 7.68 3.88 13.20
N TYR A 136 8.53 3.79 14.21
CA TYR A 136 9.45 2.68 14.38
C TYR A 136 9.00 1.87 15.60
N ALA A 137 8.74 0.59 15.40
CA ALA A 137 8.51 -0.37 16.47
C ALA A 137 9.85 -1.03 16.82
N PRO A 138 10.47 -0.67 17.96
CA PRO A 138 11.74 -1.24 18.35
C PRO A 138 11.59 -2.71 18.78
N PRO A 139 12.69 -3.49 18.76
CA PRO A 139 12.72 -4.80 19.42
C PRO A 139 12.29 -4.68 20.89
N THR A 140 11.67 -5.72 21.43
CA THR A 140 11.21 -5.74 22.83
C THR A 140 12.34 -5.43 23.82
N SER A 141 13.56 -5.91 23.55
CA SER A 141 14.74 -5.63 24.37
C SER A 141 15.09 -4.14 24.45
N ILE A 142 14.88 -3.38 23.37
CA ILE A 142 15.05 -1.92 23.40
C ILE A 142 13.87 -1.28 24.12
N LEU A 143 12.64 -1.72 23.81
CA LEU A 143 11.42 -1.17 24.41
C LEU A 143 11.39 -1.29 25.93
N GLU A 144 11.85 -2.41 26.49
CA GLU A 144 11.94 -2.64 27.94
C GLU A 144 12.93 -1.70 28.64
N ASN A 145 13.90 -1.16 27.91
CA ASN A 145 14.91 -0.24 28.42
C ASN A 145 14.64 1.23 28.05
N LEU A 146 13.48 1.54 27.44
CA LEU A 146 13.04 2.90 27.18
C LEU A 146 12.33 3.46 28.43
N GLY A 147 13.05 4.23 29.24
CA GLY A 147 12.54 4.89 30.46
C GLY A 147 13.66 5.32 31.40
#